data_AF-A0A656Z629-F1
#
_entry.id   AF-A0A656Z629-F1
#
_cell.length_a   1.000
_cell.length_b   1.000
_cell.length_c   1.000
_cell.angle_alpha   90.00
_cell.angle_beta   90.00
_cell.angle_gamma   90.00
#
_symmetry.space_group_name_H-M   'P 1'
#
loop_
_entity.id
_entity.type
_entity.pdbx_description
1 polymer ?
#
loop_
_entity_poly.entity_id
_entity_poly.type
_entity_poly.pdbx_seq_one_letter_code
_entity_poly.pdbx_strand_id
1 'polypeptide(L)'
;MFVGTFSTTGSRIDGRDLSTVRSIVSEVGLLPRTHGSALFTRGETQAIVVATLGTGEDEQMIDALTGTYKESFMLHYNFPPYSVGETAVWVRQAVVKSVMVS
;
A
#
# COMPACT_ATOMS: atom_id res chain seq x y z
N MET A 1 -20.75 -24.40 -8.53
CA MET A 1 -20.38 -23.84 -7.21
C MET A 1 -21.11 -22.51 -7.08
N PHE A 2 -22.25 -22.52 -6.38
CA PHE A 2 -23.14 -21.37 -6.25
C PHE A 2 -22.58 -20.41 -5.19
N VAL A 3 -22.42 -19.13 -5.53
CA VAL A 3 -22.14 -18.07 -4.55
C VAL A 3 -23.44 -17.75 -3.81
N GLY A 4 -23.82 -18.62 -2.87
CA GLY A 4 -24.95 -18.40 -1.97
C GLY A 4 -24.46 -17.74 -0.69
N THR A 5 -24.58 -16.41 -0.58
CA THR A 5 -24.50 -15.65 0.69
C THR A 5 -24.68 -14.14 0.54
N PHE A 6 -24.89 -13.57 -0.66
CA PHE A 6 -25.51 -12.24 -0.74
C PHE A 6 -26.99 -12.38 -0.41
N SER A 7 -27.26 -12.64 0.88
CA SER A 7 -28.57 -12.81 1.45
C SER A 7 -29.24 -11.45 1.48
N THR A 8 -30.51 -11.45 1.13
CA THR A 8 -31.49 -10.35 1.20
C THR A 8 -31.67 -9.74 2.62
N THR A 9 -30.76 -10.03 3.55
CA THR A 9 -30.77 -9.67 4.98
C THR A 9 -29.68 -8.66 5.39
N GLY A 10 -28.89 -8.14 4.44
CA GLY A 10 -28.00 -6.97 4.68
C GLY A 10 -26.75 -7.22 5.52
N SER A 11 -26.35 -8.47 5.75
CA SER A 11 -25.13 -8.84 6.49
C SER A 11 -24.07 -9.47 5.60
N ARG A 12 -22.79 -9.16 5.83
CA ARG A 12 -21.62 -9.62 5.08
C ARG A 12 -21.13 -10.99 5.58
N ILE A 13 -20.28 -11.66 4.80
CA ILE A 13 -19.72 -13.00 5.13
C ILE A 13 -18.97 -13.06 6.46
N ASP A 14 -18.40 -11.94 6.90
CA ASP A 14 -17.69 -11.79 8.16
C ASP A 14 -18.58 -11.27 9.30
N GLY A 15 -19.91 -11.30 9.11
CA GLY A 15 -20.91 -10.94 10.11
C GLY A 15 -21.12 -9.44 10.33
N ARG A 16 -20.42 -8.58 9.57
CA ARG A 16 -20.57 -7.12 9.65
C ARG A 16 -21.77 -6.63 8.85
N ASP A 17 -22.34 -5.51 9.27
CA ASP A 17 -23.30 -4.76 8.45
C ASP A 17 -22.61 -4.08 7.24
N LEU A 18 -23.40 -3.40 6.41
CA LEU A 18 -22.91 -2.74 5.19
C LEU A 18 -22.09 -1.46 5.47
N SER A 19 -22.14 -0.91 6.68
CA SER A 19 -21.50 0.34 7.09
C SER A 19 -20.25 0.15 7.95
N THR A 20 -20.13 -0.97 8.64
CA THR A 20 -19.11 -1.22 9.65
C THR A 20 -17.78 -1.49 8.98
N VAL A 21 -16.78 -0.67 9.29
CA VAL A 21 -15.39 -0.86 8.85
C VAL A 21 -14.69 -1.88 9.76
N ARG A 22 -13.75 -2.67 9.23
CA ARG A 22 -12.90 -3.56 10.06
C ARG A 22 -12.07 -2.72 11.05
N SER A 23 -11.62 -3.33 12.14
CA SER A 23 -10.74 -2.66 13.11
C SER A 23 -9.54 -2.01 12.43
N ILE A 24 -9.22 -0.78 12.81
CA ILE A 24 -8.09 -0.01 12.28
C ILE A 24 -7.08 0.25 13.40
N VAL A 25 -5.81 0.03 13.10
CA VAL A 25 -4.68 0.39 13.95
C VAL A 25 -3.66 1.12 13.09
N SER A 26 -3.14 2.24 13.61
CA SER A 26 -2.14 3.06 12.94
C SER A 26 -1.02 3.42 13.91
N GLU A 27 0.22 3.18 13.50
CA GLU A 27 1.42 3.52 14.25
C GLU A 27 2.39 4.30 13.37
N VAL A 28 3.11 5.27 13.94
CA VAL A 28 4.08 6.11 13.24
C VAL A 28 5.47 5.96 13.87
N GLY A 29 6.53 6.17 13.09
CA GLY A 29 7.91 6.10 13.58
C GLY A 29 8.40 4.67 13.85
N LEU A 30 7.80 3.66 13.21
CA LEU A 30 8.16 2.25 13.38
C LEU A 30 9.64 1.97 13.05
N LEU A 31 10.17 2.65 12.04
CA LEU A 31 11.56 2.50 11.57
C LEU A 31 12.38 3.73 11.99
N PRO A 32 13.37 3.60 12.89
CA PRO A 32 14.03 4.74 13.52
C PRO A 32 14.97 5.53 12.59
N ARG A 33 15.32 4.97 11.41
CA ARG A 33 16.30 5.56 10.49
C ARG A 33 15.68 6.15 9.22
N THR A 34 14.40 5.95 9.00
CA THR A 34 13.69 6.48 7.83
C THR A 34 13.29 7.92 8.06
N HIS A 35 13.22 8.75 7.01
CA HIS A 35 12.68 10.11 7.12
C HIS A 35 11.24 10.12 7.68
N GLY A 36 10.42 9.15 7.27
CA GLY A 36 9.16 8.85 7.92
C GLY A 36 8.78 7.39 7.74
N SER A 37 8.06 6.83 8.71
CA SER A 37 7.50 5.48 8.61
C SER A 37 6.16 5.38 9.32
N ALA A 38 5.28 4.52 8.79
CA ALA A 38 3.99 4.22 9.38
C ALA A 38 3.61 2.74 9.15
N LEU A 39 2.88 2.17 10.11
CA LEU A 39 2.22 0.88 9.99
C LEU A 39 0.71 1.11 10.04
N PHE A 40 0.01 0.70 8.98
CA PHE A 40 -1.44 0.77 8.90
C PHE A 40 -2.01 -0.63 8.81
N THR A 41 -2.93 -0.97 9.71
CA THR A 41 -3.62 -2.26 9.73
C THR A 41 -5.13 -2.02 9.71
N ARG A 42 -5.85 -2.70 8.82
CA ARG A 42 -7.31 -2.69 8.73
C ARG A 42 -7.84 -4.13 8.58
N GLY A 43 -8.30 -4.71 9.68
CA GLY A 43 -8.54 -6.15 9.77
C GLY A 43 -7.27 -6.92 9.42
N GLU A 44 -7.34 -7.82 8.46
CA GLU A 44 -6.19 -8.60 7.97
C GLU A 44 -5.34 -7.86 6.91
N THR A 45 -5.79 -6.71 6.42
CA THR A 45 -5.01 -5.91 5.46
C THR A 45 -4.00 -5.07 6.22
N GLN A 46 -2.71 -5.31 6.00
CA GLN A 46 -1.62 -4.56 6.64
C GLN A 46 -0.67 -3.96 5.59
N ALA A 47 -0.23 -2.72 5.84
CA ALA A 47 0.75 -2.03 5.02
C ALA A 47 1.78 -1.30 5.90
N ILE A 48 3.06 -1.53 5.62
CA ILE A 48 4.15 -0.68 6.10
C ILE A 48 4.43 0.35 5.02
N VAL A 49 4.42 1.62 5.42
CA VAL A 49 4.70 2.77 4.56
C VAL A 49 5.99 3.45 5.01
N VAL A 50 6.89 3.72 4.07
CA VAL A 50 8.12 4.47 4.35
C VAL A 50 8.20 5.69 3.45
N ALA A 51 8.35 6.86 4.06
CA ALA A 51 8.61 8.12 3.38
C ALA A 51 10.13 8.36 3.31
N THR A 52 10.63 8.70 2.12
CA THR A 52 12.02 9.15 1.92
C THR A 52 12.01 10.50 1.24
N LEU A 53 12.57 11.52 1.89
CA LEU A 53 12.88 12.80 1.29
C LEU A 53 14.19 12.78 0.49
N GLY A 54 14.17 13.41 -0.69
CA GLY A 54 15.31 13.60 -1.58
C GLY A 54 15.40 15.04 -2.08
N THR A 55 16.40 15.31 -2.91
CA THR A 55 16.67 16.60 -3.56
C THR A 55 16.27 16.57 -5.04
N GLY A 56 16.36 17.70 -5.75
CA GLY A 56 16.03 17.78 -7.19
C GLY A 56 16.86 16.86 -8.12
N GLU A 57 17.96 16.27 -7.61
CA GLU A 57 18.73 15.24 -8.31
C GLU A 57 18.11 13.83 -8.18
N ASP A 58 17.26 13.63 -7.17
CA ASP A 58 16.55 12.37 -6.89
C ASP A 58 15.20 12.26 -7.62
N GLU A 59 14.81 13.29 -8.38
CA GLU A 59 13.59 13.28 -9.19
C GLU A 59 13.68 12.26 -10.32
N GLN A 60 12.57 11.57 -10.59
CA GLN A 60 12.52 10.61 -11.68
C GLN A 60 12.41 11.35 -13.02
N MET A 61 13.40 11.17 -13.90
CA MET A 61 13.28 11.59 -15.29
C MET A 61 12.38 10.61 -16.04
N ILE A 62 11.29 11.13 -16.61
CA ILE A 62 10.35 10.38 -17.42
C ILE A 62 10.50 10.84 -18.86
N ASP A 63 10.92 9.92 -19.73
CA ASP A 63 10.96 10.16 -21.17
C ASP A 63 9.63 9.74 -21.80
N ALA A 64 8.73 10.71 -21.98
CA ALA A 64 7.43 10.50 -22.59
C ALA A 64 7.44 10.91 -24.06
N LEU A 65 6.49 10.36 -24.84
CA LEU A 65 6.36 10.66 -26.27
C LEU A 65 6.21 12.16 -26.57
N THR A 66 5.68 12.94 -25.63
CA THR A 66 5.46 14.38 -25.75
C THR A 66 6.66 15.23 -25.27
N GLY A 67 7.71 14.59 -24.74
CA GLY A 67 8.90 15.25 -24.19
C GLY A 67 9.32 14.67 -22.84
N THR A 68 10.56 14.98 -22.45
CA THR A 68 11.14 14.55 -21.17
C THR A 68 10.75 15.53 -20.06
N TYR A 69 10.29 15.02 -18.92
CA TYR A 69 9.99 15.80 -17.73
C TYR A 69 10.48 15.11 -16.46
N LYS A 70 10.46 15.82 -15.34
CA LYS A 70 10.85 15.30 -14.03
C LYS A 70 9.62 15.12 -13.13
N GLU A 71 9.56 14.00 -12.43
CA GLU A 71 8.53 13.68 -11.44
C GLU A 71 9.16 13.70 -10.04
N SER A 72 8.64 14.57 -9.18
CA SER A 72 9.13 14.78 -7.81
C SER A 72 8.44 13.86 -6.80
N PHE A 73 7.31 13.25 -7.16
CA PHE A 73 6.58 12.33 -6.31
C PHE A 73 6.58 10.90 -6.87
N MET A 74 7.21 9.98 -6.16
CA MET A 74 7.23 8.57 -6.51
C MET A 74 6.51 7.74 -5.45
N LEU A 75 5.68 6.80 -5.91
CA LEU A 75 5.02 5.81 -5.05
C LEU A 75 5.28 4.41 -5.60
N HIS A 76 6.01 3.62 -4.81
CA HIS A 76 6.28 2.22 -5.09
C HIS A 76 5.37 1.35 -4.20
N TYR A 77 4.68 0.34 -4.77
CA TYR A 77 3.76 -0.56 -4.05
C TYR A 77 4.12 -2.06 -4.21
N ASN A 78 4.33 -2.82 -3.10
CA ASN A 78 4.73 -4.25 -3.12
C ASN A 78 3.53 -5.02 -2.70
N PHE A 79 3.39 -6.14 -3.39
CA PHE A 79 2.56 -7.21 -2.97
C PHE A 79 3.41 -8.49 -2.89
N PRO A 80 4.13 -8.70 -1.78
CA PRO A 80 4.92 -9.91 -1.62
C PRO A 80 3.98 -11.12 -1.50
N PRO A 81 4.32 -12.31 -2.04
CA PRO A 81 3.39 -13.45 -2.08
C PRO A 81 2.96 -13.95 -0.70
N TYR A 82 3.80 -13.76 0.31
CA TYR A 82 3.44 -14.06 1.69
C TYR A 82 2.32 -13.17 2.26
N SER A 83 1.99 -12.04 1.62
CA SER A 83 0.92 -11.14 2.08
C SER A 83 -0.45 -11.81 2.10
N VAL A 84 -0.61 -12.88 1.31
CA VAL A 84 -1.80 -13.72 1.23
C VAL A 84 -1.53 -15.17 1.68
N GLY A 85 -0.37 -15.42 2.30
CA GLY A 85 0.02 -16.76 2.76
C GLY A 85 0.42 -17.73 1.66
N GLU A 86 0.72 -17.25 0.44
CA GLU A 86 1.14 -18.08 -0.68
C GLU A 86 2.66 -18.08 -0.87
N THR A 87 3.16 -19.11 -1.57
CA THR A 87 4.56 -19.16 -2.05
C THR A 87 4.57 -18.89 -3.55
N ALA A 88 5.25 -17.83 -3.98
CA ALA A 88 5.48 -17.55 -5.40
C ALA A 88 6.82 -16.86 -5.61
N VAL A 89 7.24 -16.75 -6.88
CA VAL A 89 8.38 -15.92 -7.24
C VAL A 89 8.09 -14.48 -6.84
N TRP A 90 9.07 -13.83 -6.24
CA TRP A 90 9.06 -12.39 -6.02
C TRP A 90 9.03 -11.69 -7.39
N VAL A 91 7.83 -11.38 -7.86
CA VAL A 91 7.66 -10.47 -8.98
C VAL A 91 8.07 -9.09 -8.45
N ARG A 92 9.01 -8.42 -9.12
CA ARG A 92 9.44 -7.08 -8.71
C ARG A 92 8.26 -6.13 -8.77
N GLN A 93 7.67 -5.83 -7.62
CA GLN A 93 6.95 -4.60 -7.32
C GLN A 93 6.66 -4.59 -5.82
N ALA A 94 6.82 -3.39 -5.16
CA ALA A 94 7.73 -2.83 -4.09
C ALA A 94 7.07 -2.19 -2.80
N VAL A 95 7.35 -2.58 -1.53
CA VAL A 95 6.60 -2.34 -0.25
C VAL A 95 6.32 -0.88 -0.19
N VAL A 96 5.12 -0.47 0.23
CA VAL A 96 4.66 0.93 0.04
C VAL A 96 5.75 1.90 0.48
N LYS A 97 6.50 2.43 -0.48
CA LYS A 97 7.61 3.34 -0.26
C LYS A 97 7.25 4.55 -1.09
N SER A 98 6.97 5.64 -0.40
CA SER A 98 6.76 6.92 -1.05
C SER A 98 8.08 7.69 -0.95
N VAL A 99 8.63 8.06 -2.10
CA VAL A 99 9.72 9.03 -2.16
C VAL A 99 9.08 10.36 -2.53
N MET A 100 9.25 11.35 -1.68
CA MET A 100 8.73 12.69 -1.90
C MET A 100 9.93 13.64 -1.95
N VAL A 101 10.23 14.17 -3.12
CA VAL A 101 11.27 15.19 -3.29
C VAL A 101 10.69 16.54 -2.86
N SER A 102 11.46 17.31 -2.08
CA SER A 102 11.07 18.65 -1.59
C SER A 102 11.29 19.74 -2.63
#